data_AF-A0A920KYD5-F1
#
_entry.id   AF-A0A920KYD5-F1
#
_cell.length_a   1.000
_cell.length_b   1.000
_cell.length_c   1.000
_cell.angle_alpha   90.00
_cell.angle_beta   90.00
_cell.angle_gamma   90.00
#
_symmetry.space_group_name_H-M   'P 1'
#
loop_
_entity.id
_entity.type
_entity.pdbx_description
1 polymer ?
#
loop_
_entity_poly.entity_id
_entity_poly.type
_entity_poly.pdbx_seq_one_letter_code
_entity_poly.pdbx_strand_id
1 'polypeptide(L)'
;MPVQKKDESADLEIGGSYRWRRNGEAHMLNPATIAKLQVATRQNKYESYEEFAKLVNDQSRQLMTIRGMFSFTDLDPYQLRGRALDCNRKALQNRCNVTGINQ
;
A
#
# COMPACT_ATOMS: atom_id res chain seq x y z
N MET A 1 5.89 -58.18 -9.36
CA MET A 1 7.03 -57.41 -8.83
C MET A 1 6.67 -56.91 -7.44
N PRO A 2 7.56 -57.00 -6.44
CA PRO A 2 7.25 -56.57 -5.08
C PRO A 2 6.99 -55.06 -5.07
N VAL A 3 5.86 -54.66 -4.51
CA VAL A 3 5.52 -53.26 -4.25
C VAL A 3 6.45 -52.78 -3.13
N GLN A 4 7.51 -52.07 -3.51
CA GLN A 4 8.37 -51.38 -2.55
C GLN A 4 7.54 -50.30 -1.85
N LYS A 5 7.45 -50.38 -0.52
CA LYS A 5 6.85 -49.37 0.35
C LYS A 5 7.96 -48.81 1.24
N LYS A 6 7.81 -47.53 1.61
CA LYS A 6 8.69 -46.65 2.41
C LYS A 6 9.59 -45.81 1.48
N ASP A 7 9.52 -44.48 1.55
CA ASP A 7 10.10 -43.72 2.64
C ASP A 7 9.26 -42.54 3.15
N GLU A 8 9.40 -42.30 4.46
CA GLU A 8 8.89 -41.12 5.15
C GLU A 8 9.59 -39.88 4.63
N SER A 9 9.08 -39.30 3.54
CA SER A 9 9.41 -37.93 3.19
C SER A 9 8.80 -37.04 4.24
N ALA A 10 9.61 -36.58 5.19
CA ALA A 10 9.28 -35.38 5.96
C ALA A 10 8.77 -34.34 4.95
N ASP A 11 7.49 -34.01 5.05
CA ASP A 11 6.79 -33.13 4.13
C ASP A 11 7.46 -31.76 4.23
N LEU A 12 8.47 -31.53 3.39
CA LEU A 12 9.25 -30.30 3.41
C LEU A 12 8.29 -29.15 3.20
N GLU A 13 8.36 -28.15 4.06
CA GLU A 13 7.49 -26.99 3.91
C GLU A 13 7.62 -26.45 2.47
N ILE A 14 6.47 -26.25 1.84
CA ILE A 14 6.32 -25.83 0.44
C ILE A 14 7.19 -24.60 0.12
N GLY A 15 7.55 -23.80 1.13
CA GLY A 15 8.45 -22.66 1.01
C GLY A 15 7.84 -21.54 0.17
N GLY A 16 8.56 -20.44 0.07
CA GLY A 16 8.10 -19.27 -0.70
C GLY A 16 9.14 -18.20 -0.91
N SER A 17 10.31 -18.28 -0.28
CA SER A 17 11.22 -17.12 -0.17
C SER A 17 11.71 -16.53 -1.50
N TYR A 18 11.78 -17.34 -2.56
CA TYR A 18 12.23 -16.88 -3.88
C TYR A 18 11.11 -16.46 -4.83
N ARG A 19 9.88 -16.94 -4.62
CA ARG A 19 8.75 -16.62 -5.50
C ARG A 19 7.43 -16.68 -4.79
N TRP A 20 6.52 -15.81 -5.22
CA TRP A 20 5.18 -15.77 -4.68
C TRP A 20 4.43 -17.09 -4.86
N ARG A 21 3.77 -17.53 -3.79
CA ARG A 21 2.87 -18.69 -3.73
C ARG A 21 1.65 -18.32 -2.89
N ARG A 22 0.49 -18.97 -3.12
CA ARG A 22 -0.77 -18.67 -2.41
C ARG A 22 -0.68 -18.85 -0.89
N ASN A 23 -0.01 -19.92 -0.44
CA ASN A 23 0.16 -20.25 0.98
C ASN A 23 1.65 -20.14 1.39
N GLY A 24 2.42 -19.29 0.71
CA GLY A 24 3.84 -19.09 0.98
C GLY A 24 4.10 -17.81 1.76
N GLU A 25 5.38 -17.44 1.84
CA GLU A 25 5.81 -16.18 2.43
C GLU A 25 5.17 -14.97 1.73
N ALA A 26 5.02 -13.89 2.49
CA ALA A 26 4.42 -12.68 1.98
C ALA A 26 5.41 -11.94 1.06
N HIS A 27 4.96 -11.56 -0.14
CA HIS A 27 5.77 -10.83 -1.11
C HIS A 27 5.14 -9.48 -1.43
N MET A 28 5.98 -8.46 -1.58
CA MET A 28 5.56 -7.12 -2.02
C MET A 28 4.81 -7.13 -3.36
N LEU A 29 5.28 -7.98 -4.29
CA LEU A 29 4.64 -8.19 -5.59
C LEU A 29 3.86 -9.49 -5.56
N ASN A 30 2.53 -9.37 -5.58
CA ASN A 30 1.60 -10.47 -5.66
C ASN A 30 0.72 -10.32 -6.92
N PRO A 31 0.05 -11.38 -7.38
CA PRO A 31 -0.76 -11.29 -8.60
C PRO A 31 -1.88 -10.23 -8.52
N ALA A 32 -2.41 -9.97 -7.32
CA ALA A 32 -3.45 -8.97 -7.13
C ALA A 32 -2.91 -7.53 -7.33
N THR A 33 -1.75 -7.19 -6.76
CA THR A 33 -1.12 -5.88 -6.91
C THR A 33 -0.70 -5.64 -8.36
N ILE A 34 -0.13 -6.66 -9.01
CA ILE A 34 0.24 -6.58 -10.44
C ILE A 34 -1.00 -6.38 -11.32
N ALA A 35 -2.08 -7.13 -11.09
CA ALA A 35 -3.30 -7.00 -11.87
C ALA A 35 -3.92 -5.60 -11.75
N LYS A 36 -3.96 -5.04 -10.54
CA LYS A 36 -4.47 -3.67 -10.31
C LYS A 36 -3.62 -2.62 -11.01
N LEU A 37 -2.30 -2.75 -10.95
CA LEU A 37 -1.39 -1.86 -11.67
C LEU A 37 -1.54 -1.95 -13.20
N GLN A 38 -1.70 -3.17 -13.73
CA GLN A 38 -1.93 -3.37 -15.17
C GLN A 38 -3.25 -2.75 -15.63
N VAL A 39 -4.33 -2.89 -14.84
CA VAL A 39 -5.62 -2.25 -15.14
C VAL A 39 -5.50 -0.74 -15.10
N ALA A 40 -4.84 -0.19 -14.07
CA ALA A 40 -4.67 1.25 -13.91
C ALA A 40 -3.91 1.88 -15.10
N THR A 41 -2.83 1.24 -15.54
CA THR A 41 -2.00 1.72 -16.66
C THR A 41 -2.66 1.53 -18.02
N ARG A 42 -3.31 0.38 -18.27
CA ARG A 42 -3.95 0.11 -19.56
C ARG A 42 -5.25 0.89 -19.77
N GLN A 43 -6.03 1.09 -18.72
CA GLN A 43 -7.33 1.78 -18.80
C GLN A 43 -7.25 3.25 -18.40
N ASN A 44 -6.05 3.74 -18.02
CA ASN A 44 -5.82 5.10 -17.51
C ASN A 44 -6.78 5.48 -16.37
N LYS A 45 -7.00 4.56 -15.42
CA LYS A 45 -7.93 4.74 -14.29
C LYS A 45 -7.16 5.00 -13.00
N TYR A 46 -7.30 6.22 -12.48
CA TYR A 46 -6.66 6.61 -11.22
C TYR A 46 -7.18 5.83 -10.01
N GLU A 47 -8.49 5.53 -9.96
CA GLU A 47 -9.09 4.76 -8.86
C GLU A 47 -8.42 3.38 -8.69
N SER A 48 -8.14 2.69 -9.81
CA SER A 48 -7.43 1.41 -9.78
C SER A 48 -5.98 1.53 -9.31
N TYR A 49 -5.33 2.68 -9.58
CA TYR A 49 -4.01 2.98 -9.05
C TYR A 49 -4.06 3.27 -7.54
N GLU A 50 -5.09 3.98 -7.07
CA GLU A 50 -5.27 4.26 -5.63
C GLU A 50 -5.42 2.96 -4.84
N GLU A 51 -6.21 2.00 -5.34
CA GLU A 51 -6.31 0.66 -4.76
C GLU A 51 -4.97 -0.08 -4.73
N PHE A 52 -4.21 -0.04 -5.82
CA PHE A 52 -2.85 -0.60 -5.86
C PHE A 52 -1.95 0.04 -4.80
N ALA A 53 -1.96 1.37 -4.70
CA ALA A 53 -1.14 2.12 -3.77
C ALA A 53 -1.49 1.80 -2.31
N LYS A 54 -2.79 1.65 -1.98
CA LYS A 54 -3.25 1.20 -0.67
C LYS A 54 -2.70 -0.19 -0.34
N LEU A 55 -2.87 -1.15 -1.25
CA LEU A 55 -2.40 -2.53 -1.04
C LEU A 55 -0.88 -2.62 -0.79
N VAL A 56 -0.07 -1.83 -1.50
CA VAL A 56 1.40 -1.84 -1.33
C VAL A 56 1.83 -1.11 -0.05
N ASN A 57 1.19 0.00 0.29
CA ASN A 57 1.53 0.77 1.48
C ASN A 57 1.11 0.03 2.77
N ASP A 58 -0.04 -0.66 2.77
CA ASP A 58 -0.46 -1.47 3.92
C ASP A 58 0.45 -2.68 4.13
N GLN A 59 0.93 -3.33 3.07
CA GLN A 59 1.97 -4.37 3.15
C GLN A 59 3.30 -3.83 3.68
N SER A 60 3.66 -2.59 3.33
CA SER A 60 4.88 -1.96 3.89
C SER A 60 4.79 -1.84 5.42
N ARG A 61 3.58 -1.63 5.98
CA ARG A 61 3.35 -1.63 7.44
C ARG A 61 3.49 -3.01 8.08
N GLN A 62 3.42 -4.11 7.30
CA GLN A 62 3.73 -5.47 7.77
C GLN A 62 5.24 -5.72 7.90
N LEU A 63 6.05 -4.66 7.98
CA LEU A 63 7.50 -4.70 8.20
C LEU A 63 8.29 -5.48 7.13
N MET A 64 7.75 -5.54 5.90
CA MET A 64 8.45 -6.15 4.76
C MET A 64 9.67 -5.36 4.30
N THR A 65 9.69 -4.06 4.55
CA THR A 65 10.77 -3.17 4.11
C THR A 65 11.13 -2.17 5.21
N ILE A 66 12.38 -1.73 5.20
CA ILE A 66 12.88 -0.67 6.09
C ILE A 66 12.05 0.62 5.94
N ARG A 67 11.60 0.94 4.71
CA ARG A 67 10.72 2.10 4.44
C ARG A 67 9.45 2.07 5.30
N GLY A 68 8.87 0.90 5.52
CA GLY A 68 7.66 0.72 6.31
C GLY A 68 7.80 1.08 7.79
N MET A 69 9.04 1.19 8.29
CA MET A 69 9.33 1.60 9.66
C MET A 69 9.31 3.13 9.85
N PHE A 70 9.23 3.89 8.76
CA PHE A 70 9.22 5.35 8.79
C PHE A 70 7.82 5.91 8.52
N SER A 71 7.48 7.01 9.17
CA SER A 71 6.28 7.81 8.93
C SER A 71 6.64 9.22 8.52
N PHE A 72 5.73 9.87 7.79
CA PHE A 72 5.87 11.30 7.51
C PHE A 72 5.58 12.12 8.77
N THR A 73 6.33 13.21 8.95
CA THR A 73 6.05 14.23 9.95
C THR A 73 5.11 15.26 9.36
N ASP A 74 4.09 15.69 10.12
CA ASP A 74 3.15 16.70 9.66
C ASP A 74 3.83 18.06 9.53
N LEU A 75 3.79 18.61 8.31
CA LEU A 75 4.26 19.95 7.96
C LEU A 75 3.12 20.72 7.30
N ASP A 76 3.18 22.05 7.33
CA ASP A 76 2.17 22.88 6.67
C ASP A 76 2.09 22.55 5.17
N PRO A 77 0.93 22.05 4.67
CA PRO A 77 0.82 21.58 3.31
C PRO A 77 0.79 22.77 2.34
N TYR A 78 1.75 22.80 1.41
CA TYR A 78 1.69 23.75 0.29
C TYR A 78 0.66 23.28 -0.73
N GLN A 79 -0.23 24.19 -1.12
CA GLN A 79 -1.27 23.91 -2.11
C GLN A 79 -0.65 23.84 -3.51
N LEU A 80 -0.66 22.65 -4.09
CA LEU A 80 -0.36 22.49 -5.51
C LEU A 80 -1.54 23.02 -6.32
N ARG A 81 -1.29 24.01 -7.19
CA ARG A 81 -2.30 24.64 -8.05
C ARG A 81 -3.10 23.54 -8.78
N GLY A 82 -4.41 23.48 -8.51
CA GLY A 82 -5.34 22.56 -9.17
C GLY A 82 -5.74 21.30 -8.41
N ARG A 83 -5.25 21.07 -7.18
CA ARG A 83 -5.80 20.04 -6.27
C ARG A 83 -6.25 20.69 -4.98
N ALA A 84 -7.56 20.89 -4.84
CA ALA A 84 -8.15 21.13 -3.53
C ALA A 84 -7.89 19.87 -2.70
N LEU A 85 -6.87 19.91 -1.84
CA LEU A 85 -6.92 19.08 -0.66
C LEU A 85 -8.13 19.60 0.09
N ASP A 86 -9.16 18.76 0.22
CA ASP A 86 -10.29 19.02 1.09
C ASP A 86 -9.76 19.08 2.52
N CYS A 87 -9.13 20.22 2.86
CA CYS A 87 -8.87 20.57 4.23
C CYS A 87 -10.25 20.62 4.87
N ASN A 88 -10.46 19.77 5.87
CA ASN A 88 -11.70 19.71 6.60
C ASN A 88 -12.07 21.15 7.01
N ARG A 89 -13.13 21.69 6.38
CA ARG A 89 -13.57 23.09 6.48
C ARG A 89 -13.69 23.55 7.94
N LYS A 90 -13.93 22.62 8.87
CA LYS A 90 -14.00 22.85 10.32
C LYS A 90 -12.68 23.30 10.98
N ALA A 91 -11.51 23.01 10.39
CA ALA A 91 -10.22 23.43 10.96
C ALA A 91 -9.81 24.87 10.58
N LEU A 92 -10.46 25.46 9.57
CA LEU A 92 -10.18 26.81 9.08
C LEU A 92 -11.14 27.88 9.60
N GLN A 93 -12.38 27.52 9.95
CA GLN A 93 -13.31 28.49 10.54
C GLN A 93 -12.80 29.09 11.86
N ASN A 94 -12.01 28.34 12.63
CA ASN A 94 -11.49 28.81 13.92
C ASN A 94 -10.20 29.66 13.82
N ARG A 95 -9.71 29.94 12.59
CA ARG A 95 -8.55 30.83 12.37
C ARG A 95 -8.90 32.16 11.66
N CYS A 96 -10.18 32.37 11.31
CA CYS A 96 -10.63 33.62 10.67
C CYS A 96 -11.30 34.62 11.62
N ASN A 97 -11.02 34.55 12.93
CA ASN A 97 -11.47 35.55 13.92
C ASN A 97 -10.28 36.29 14.57
N VAL A 98 -9.36 36.82 13.76
CA VAL A 98 -8.41 37.83 14.22
C VAL A 98 -8.76 39.14 13.52
N THR A 99 -9.65 39.87 14.20
CA THR A 99 -9.70 41.33 14.34
C THR A 99 -9.52 42.20 13.10
N GLY A 100 -10.58 42.95 12.78
CA GLY A 100 -10.48 44.13 11.94
C GLY A 100 -9.44 45.12 12.44
N ILE A 101 -8.68 45.66 11.50
CA ILE A 101 -7.96 46.92 11.60
C ILE A 101 -8.14 47.61 10.24
N ASN A 102 -9.02 48.61 10.25
CA ASN A 102 -9.07 49.83 9.42
C ASN A 102 -8.77 49.71 7.91
N GLN A 103 -9.84 49.72 7.11
CA GLN A 103 -10.33 50.92 6.41
C GLN A 103 -11.83 50.75 6.12
#